data_AF-A0A2S8S864-F1
#
_entry.id   AF-A0A2S8S864-F1
#
_cell.length_a   1.000
_cell.length_b   1.000
_cell.length_c   1.000
_cell.angle_alpha   90.00
_cell.angle_beta   90.00
_cell.angle_gamma   90.00
#
_symmetry.space_group_name_H-M   'P 1'
#
loop_
_entity.id
_entity.type
_entity.pdbx_description
1 polymer ?
#
loop_
_entity_poly.entity_id
_entity_poly.type
_entity_poly.pdbx_seq_one_letter_code
_entity_poly.pdbx_strand_id
1 'polypeptide(L)'
;MATIFDVFYLGTVAALDPTEGNTTAENAASLLGATFGSRTDPLFSAVQTLAPVSYSGGSSTAYDTDNLAANDTFSIDGGAAQTFDTLVIYNATITYADGSTAIITANVMQDTAGNLYLVPETTYNTDQTALEAAPIRSLTLDSVAGATSNMTADRYAATYVTGVEGTTGNDSMGVGYTDADGDQITTGDDLIYGGDGNDTIDGGAGNDSIFGGDGNDSITGGAGNDSLVGGAGDDYFNEAEGG
;
A
#
# COMPACT_ATOMS: atom_id res chain seq x y z
N MET A 1 2.75 -4.01 -24.00
CA MET A 1 3.33 -5.23 -23.40
C MET A 1 2.45 -5.58 -22.20
N ALA A 2 2.44 -6.84 -21.76
CA ALA A 2 1.75 -7.21 -20.52
C ALA A 2 2.55 -6.66 -19.33
N THR A 3 2.10 -5.54 -18.78
CA THR A 3 2.73 -4.89 -17.62
C THR A 3 2.12 -5.46 -16.34
N ILE A 4 2.98 -5.92 -15.44
CA ILE A 4 2.63 -6.33 -14.08
C ILE A 4 2.57 -5.08 -13.21
N PHE A 5 1.68 -5.08 -12.23
CA PHE A 5 1.37 -3.93 -11.42
C PHE A 5 1.45 -4.27 -9.93
N ASP A 6 2.14 -3.46 -9.15
CA ASP A 6 1.96 -3.42 -7.69
C ASP A 6 0.75 -2.56 -7.34
N VAL A 7 -0.20 -3.13 -6.59
CA VAL A 7 -1.47 -2.52 -6.18
C VAL A 7 -1.63 -2.63 -4.67
N PHE A 8 -2.37 -1.73 -4.05
CA PHE A 8 -2.72 -1.87 -2.62
C PHE A 8 -4.08 -2.50 -2.48
N TYR A 9 -4.19 -3.56 -1.68
CA TYR A 9 -5.49 -4.08 -1.25
C TYR A 9 -6.09 -3.15 -0.18
N LEU A 10 -7.30 -2.67 -0.43
CA LEU A 10 -8.01 -1.71 0.43
C LEU A 10 -9.11 -2.38 1.27
N GLY A 11 -9.26 -3.71 1.21
CA GLY A 11 -10.32 -4.44 1.90
C GLY A 11 -11.51 -4.77 0.99
N THR A 12 -12.61 -5.23 1.59
CA THR A 12 -13.82 -5.65 0.86
C THR A 12 -14.97 -4.68 1.13
N VAL A 13 -15.62 -4.20 0.06
CA VAL A 13 -16.76 -3.28 0.14
C VAL A 13 -17.92 -3.77 -0.74
N ALA A 14 -19.10 -3.15 -0.60
CA ALA A 14 -20.23 -3.42 -1.49
C ALA A 14 -19.91 -2.93 -2.93
N ALA A 15 -20.64 -3.45 -3.92
CA ALA A 15 -20.44 -3.09 -5.33
C ALA A 15 -20.51 -1.57 -5.55
N LEU A 16 -19.43 -0.99 -6.10
CA LEU A 16 -19.33 0.46 -6.30
C LEU A 16 -20.00 0.94 -7.59
N ASP A 17 -20.15 0.06 -8.58
CA ASP A 17 -20.80 0.34 -9.86
C ASP A 17 -21.78 -0.81 -10.22
N PRO A 18 -22.94 -0.89 -9.55
CA PRO A 18 -23.88 -1.99 -9.77
C PRO A 18 -24.67 -1.87 -11.09
N THR A 19 -24.59 -0.73 -11.80
CA THR A 19 -25.40 -0.48 -13.01
C THR A 19 -24.57 -0.66 -14.26
N GLU A 20 -24.52 -1.90 -14.73
CA GLU A 20 -23.71 -2.25 -15.91
C GLU A 20 -24.09 -1.52 -17.20
N GLY A 21 -23.09 -1.26 -18.05
CA GLY A 21 -23.23 -0.74 -19.41
C GLY A 21 -23.32 0.78 -19.50
N ASN A 22 -22.75 1.51 -18.54
CA ASN A 22 -22.74 2.96 -18.51
C ASN A 22 -21.40 3.51 -17.95
N THR A 23 -21.12 4.81 -18.12
CA THR A 23 -19.83 5.41 -17.73
C THR A 23 -19.85 6.09 -16.35
N THR A 24 -20.82 5.77 -15.50
CA THR A 24 -21.06 6.42 -14.22
C THR A 24 -20.80 5.43 -13.10
N ALA A 25 -19.82 5.70 -12.24
CA ALA A 25 -19.66 4.93 -11.03
C ALA A 25 -20.69 5.39 -9.97
N GLU A 26 -21.82 4.69 -9.85
CA GLU A 26 -22.96 5.18 -9.06
C GLU A 26 -22.68 5.35 -7.57
N ASN A 27 -21.84 4.49 -6.99
CA ASN A 27 -21.54 4.51 -5.56
C ASN A 27 -20.12 5.01 -5.27
N ALA A 28 -19.44 5.67 -6.21
CA ALA A 28 -18.10 6.21 -5.98
C ALA A 28 -18.05 7.17 -4.77
N ALA A 29 -19.08 8.00 -4.59
CA ALA A 29 -19.14 8.90 -3.45
C ALA A 29 -19.19 8.18 -2.08
N SER A 30 -19.50 6.88 -2.04
CA SER A 30 -19.60 6.11 -0.79
C SER A 30 -18.26 5.89 -0.08
N LEU A 31 -17.15 5.98 -0.81
CA LEU A 31 -15.81 5.83 -0.26
C LEU A 31 -15.15 7.16 0.16
N LEU A 32 -15.82 8.29 -0.06
CA LEU A 32 -15.27 9.60 0.30
C LEU A 32 -15.10 9.74 1.82
N GLY A 33 -13.89 10.10 2.23
CA GLY A 33 -13.46 10.17 3.61
C GLY A 33 -13.08 8.82 4.23
N ALA A 34 -13.15 7.72 3.47
CA ALA A 34 -12.65 6.43 3.94
C ALA A 34 -11.12 6.46 4.03
N THR A 35 -10.59 5.93 5.14
CA THR A 35 -9.16 5.75 5.36
C THR A 35 -8.83 4.26 5.36
N PHE A 36 -7.81 3.88 4.61
CA PHE A 36 -7.28 2.53 4.47
C PHE A 36 -5.87 2.48 5.03
N GLY A 37 -5.54 1.38 5.71
CA GLY A 37 -4.32 1.28 6.50
C GLY A 37 -4.38 2.11 7.79
N SER A 38 -3.49 1.78 8.72
CA SER A 38 -3.43 2.39 10.04
C SER A 38 -2.01 2.27 10.60
N ARG A 39 -1.78 2.66 11.86
CA ARG A 39 -0.51 2.35 12.53
C ARG A 39 -0.31 0.85 12.76
N THR A 40 -1.40 0.14 12.96
CA THR A 40 -1.40 -1.23 13.49
C THR A 40 -1.55 -2.27 12.38
N ASP A 41 -1.84 -1.78 11.17
CA ASP A 41 -2.04 -2.51 9.93
C ASP A 41 -1.73 -1.52 8.81
N PRO A 42 -0.44 -1.19 8.61
CA PRO A 42 -0.04 -0.15 7.69
C PRO A 42 -0.28 -0.57 6.23
N LEU A 43 -0.69 0.37 5.39
CA LEU A 43 -1.09 0.05 4.02
C LEU A 43 0.04 -0.58 3.18
N PHE A 44 1.30 -0.33 3.51
CA PHE A 44 2.44 -0.91 2.80
C PHE A 44 2.59 -2.42 2.97
N SER A 45 1.95 -3.05 3.97
CA SER A 45 1.86 -4.52 4.08
C SER A 45 0.79 -5.11 3.13
N ALA A 46 -0.12 -4.26 2.61
CA ALA A 46 -1.20 -4.69 1.73
C ALA A 46 -0.82 -4.62 0.23
N VAL A 47 0.47 -4.56 -0.09
CA VAL A 47 0.96 -4.53 -1.48
C VAL A 47 0.80 -5.91 -2.12
N GLN A 48 0.13 -5.95 -3.28
CA GLN A 48 -0.11 -7.17 -4.03
C GLN A 48 0.27 -6.98 -5.50
N THR A 49 0.51 -8.10 -6.18
CA THR A 49 0.85 -8.13 -7.61
C THR A 49 -0.38 -8.39 -8.46
N LEU A 50 -0.78 -7.43 -9.28
CA LEU A 50 -1.82 -7.56 -10.31
C LEU A 50 -1.17 -7.82 -11.68
N ALA A 51 -1.47 -8.98 -12.27
CA ALA A 51 -0.91 -9.41 -13.56
C ALA A 51 -2.03 -9.64 -14.60
N PRO A 52 -1.90 -9.13 -15.84
CA PRO A 52 -2.89 -9.39 -16.88
C PRO A 52 -2.87 -10.86 -17.32
N VAL A 53 -4.04 -11.48 -17.42
CA VAL A 53 -4.23 -12.88 -17.83
C VAL A 53 -4.79 -12.98 -19.25
N SER A 54 -5.84 -12.21 -19.57
CA SER A 54 -6.39 -12.13 -20.93
C SER A 54 -6.83 -10.71 -21.23
N TYR A 55 -6.49 -10.21 -22.42
CA TYR A 55 -6.96 -8.91 -22.87
C TYR A 55 -7.53 -8.95 -24.29
N SER A 56 -8.63 -8.22 -24.52
CA SER A 56 -9.45 -8.28 -25.72
C SER A 56 -9.42 -7.00 -26.58
N GLY A 57 -8.28 -6.29 -26.61
CA GLY A 57 -8.12 -5.09 -27.43
C GLY A 57 -6.75 -5.03 -28.11
N GLY A 58 -6.71 -4.94 -29.44
CA GLY A 58 -5.46 -4.79 -30.21
C GLY A 58 -4.73 -3.45 -30.02
N SER A 59 -5.13 -2.61 -29.05
CA SER A 59 -4.44 -1.38 -28.68
C SER A 59 -3.45 -1.68 -27.56
N SER A 60 -2.15 -1.56 -27.83
CA SER A 60 -1.09 -1.95 -26.91
C SER A 60 -0.92 -1.07 -25.67
N THR A 61 -1.86 -0.14 -25.41
CA THR A 61 -1.68 0.97 -24.47
C THR A 61 -2.74 1.03 -23.35
N ALA A 62 -3.78 0.21 -23.37
CA ALA A 62 -4.83 0.24 -22.35
C ALA A 62 -5.46 -1.14 -22.11
N TYR A 63 -5.92 -1.38 -20.90
CA TYR A 63 -6.72 -2.55 -20.51
C TYR A 63 -8.17 -2.15 -20.26
N ASP A 64 -9.07 -2.98 -20.76
CA ASP A 64 -10.51 -2.83 -20.65
C ASP A 64 -10.98 -3.32 -19.27
N THR A 65 -11.36 -2.40 -18.41
CA THR A 65 -11.75 -2.68 -17.02
C THR A 65 -13.12 -2.10 -16.69
N ASP A 66 -13.83 -1.58 -17.70
CA ASP A 66 -15.22 -1.17 -17.56
C ASP A 66 -16.15 -2.26 -18.13
N ASN A 67 -17.41 -2.19 -17.75
CA ASN A 67 -18.43 -3.14 -18.18
C ASN A 67 -19.15 -2.76 -19.49
N LEU A 68 -18.68 -1.72 -20.20
CA LEU A 68 -19.24 -1.34 -21.51
C LEU A 68 -18.73 -2.28 -22.61
N ALA A 69 -17.57 -2.90 -22.41
CA ALA A 69 -16.96 -3.86 -23.30
C ALA A 69 -16.62 -5.18 -22.56
N ALA A 70 -15.83 -6.06 -23.19
CA ALA A 70 -15.54 -7.36 -22.60
C ALA A 70 -14.31 -7.21 -21.70
N ASN A 71 -14.53 -7.10 -20.38
CA ASN A 71 -13.46 -6.85 -19.41
C ASN A 71 -12.27 -7.79 -19.63
N ASP A 72 -11.10 -7.20 -19.64
CA ASP A 72 -9.84 -7.90 -19.53
C ASP A 72 -9.78 -8.57 -18.15
N THR A 73 -9.09 -9.71 -18.08
CA THR A 73 -8.92 -10.46 -16.83
C THR A 73 -7.51 -10.30 -16.30
N PHE A 74 -7.42 -10.27 -14.98
CA PHE A 74 -6.16 -10.17 -14.25
C PHE A 74 -6.12 -11.21 -13.13
N SER A 75 -4.92 -11.53 -12.65
CA SER A 75 -4.72 -12.30 -11.43
C SER A 75 -4.05 -11.43 -10.37
N ILE A 76 -4.41 -11.68 -9.12
CA ILE A 76 -3.77 -11.14 -7.92
C ILE A 76 -2.83 -12.23 -7.37
N ASP A 77 -1.55 -11.90 -7.19
CA ASP A 77 -0.50 -12.77 -6.65
C ASP A 77 -0.43 -14.15 -7.32
N GLY A 78 -0.67 -14.19 -8.64
CA GLY A 78 -0.68 -15.44 -9.41
C GLY A 78 -1.91 -16.33 -9.16
N GLY A 79 -2.94 -15.81 -8.51
CA GLY A 79 -4.23 -16.45 -8.27
C GLY A 79 -5.07 -16.66 -9.53
N ALA A 80 -6.35 -17.00 -9.33
CA ALA A 80 -7.29 -17.20 -10.43
C ALA A 80 -7.53 -15.90 -11.21
N ALA A 81 -7.86 -16.04 -12.49
CA ALA A 81 -8.25 -14.91 -13.33
C ALA A 81 -9.58 -14.32 -12.84
N GLN A 82 -9.62 -13.01 -12.68
CA GLN A 82 -10.77 -12.23 -12.23
C GLN A 82 -10.99 -11.06 -13.18
N THR A 83 -12.24 -10.65 -13.33
CA THR A 83 -12.58 -9.36 -13.94
C THR A 83 -12.64 -8.31 -12.84
N PHE A 84 -12.21 -7.11 -13.20
CA PHE A 84 -12.30 -5.94 -12.35
C PHE A 84 -13.33 -5.00 -12.95
N ASP A 85 -14.04 -4.37 -12.06
CA ASP A 85 -15.00 -3.31 -12.29
C ASP A 85 -14.52 -2.08 -11.52
N THR A 86 -15.03 -0.90 -11.84
CA THR A 86 -14.81 0.41 -11.21
C THR A 86 -13.59 1.21 -11.66
N LEU A 87 -13.88 2.46 -12.05
CA LEU A 87 -12.92 3.42 -12.57
C LEU A 87 -13.28 4.84 -12.13
N VAL A 88 -13.11 5.08 -10.83
CA VAL A 88 -13.08 6.43 -10.29
C VAL A 88 -11.66 6.76 -9.90
N ILE A 89 -11.18 7.89 -10.40
CA ILE A 89 -9.97 8.50 -9.90
C ILE A 89 -10.35 9.27 -8.65
N TYR A 90 -9.69 8.97 -7.54
CA TYR A 90 -9.77 9.77 -6.33
C TYR A 90 -8.53 10.65 -6.22
N ASN A 91 -8.72 11.90 -5.79
CA ASN A 91 -7.65 12.58 -5.07
C ASN A 91 -7.60 11.97 -3.68
N ALA A 92 -6.42 11.54 -3.26
CA ALA A 92 -6.22 10.88 -1.99
C ALA A 92 -5.01 11.44 -1.24
N THR A 93 -5.10 11.46 0.08
CA THR A 93 -4.01 11.83 0.96
C THR A 93 -3.36 10.56 1.49
N ILE A 94 -2.10 10.32 1.14
CA ILE A 94 -1.27 9.31 1.80
C ILE A 94 -0.62 9.91 3.04
N THR A 95 -0.55 9.11 4.09
CA THR A 95 0.23 9.38 5.29
C THR A 95 1.31 8.31 5.40
N TYR A 96 2.56 8.74 5.52
CA TYR A 96 3.69 7.83 5.63
C TYR A 96 3.89 7.34 7.07
N ALA A 97 4.75 6.34 7.24
CA ALA A 97 5.18 5.81 8.53
C ALA A 97 5.64 6.91 9.50
N ASP A 98 6.41 7.89 9.00
CA ASP A 98 6.91 9.05 9.74
C ASP A 98 5.85 10.11 10.09
N GLY A 99 4.61 9.93 9.62
CA GLY A 99 3.50 10.84 9.84
C GLY A 99 3.46 12.04 8.90
N SER A 100 4.45 12.21 8.01
CA SER A 100 4.34 13.17 6.91
C SER A 100 3.28 12.71 5.90
N THR A 101 2.84 13.62 5.03
CA THR A 101 1.72 13.35 4.11
C THR A 101 2.03 13.82 2.70
N ALA A 102 1.45 13.15 1.71
CA ALA A 102 1.42 13.62 0.33
C ALA A 102 0.04 13.42 -0.29
N ILE A 103 -0.24 14.14 -1.37
CA ILE A 103 -1.48 14.00 -2.13
C ILE A 103 -1.14 13.30 -3.44
N ILE A 104 -1.96 12.32 -3.81
CA ILE A 104 -1.85 11.56 -5.05
C ILE A 104 -3.22 11.49 -5.73
N THR A 105 -3.22 11.20 -7.04
CA THR A 105 -4.37 10.64 -7.73
C THR A 105 -4.20 9.14 -7.91
N ALA A 106 -5.27 8.39 -7.65
CA ALA A 106 -5.24 6.95 -7.77
C ALA A 106 -6.55 6.41 -8.31
N ASN A 107 -6.44 5.38 -9.16
CA ASN A 107 -7.60 4.62 -9.62
C ASN A 107 -7.96 3.64 -8.51
N VAL A 108 -9.23 3.55 -8.18
CA VAL A 108 -9.75 2.52 -7.29
C VAL A 108 -10.59 1.56 -8.12
N MET A 109 -10.26 0.27 -8.03
CA MET A 109 -10.90 -0.82 -8.75
C MET A 109 -11.44 -1.87 -7.79
N GLN A 110 -12.41 -2.66 -8.23
CA GLN A 110 -13.07 -3.67 -7.43
C GLN A 110 -13.19 -4.98 -8.23
N ASP A 111 -12.86 -6.11 -7.64
CA ASP A 111 -13.13 -7.40 -8.29
C ASP A 111 -14.58 -7.86 -8.10
N THR A 112 -14.95 -8.95 -8.79
CA THR A 112 -16.31 -9.54 -8.68
C THR A 112 -16.68 -10.07 -7.28
N ALA A 113 -15.69 -10.26 -6.40
CA ALA A 113 -15.91 -10.66 -5.01
C ALA A 113 -16.09 -9.47 -4.06
N GLY A 114 -15.94 -8.23 -4.57
CA GLY A 114 -16.06 -6.99 -3.82
C GLY A 114 -14.75 -6.49 -3.22
N ASN A 115 -13.62 -7.11 -3.52
CA ASN A 115 -12.30 -6.69 -3.04
C ASN A 115 -11.87 -5.43 -3.76
N LEU A 116 -11.44 -4.43 -2.99
CA LEU A 116 -11.09 -3.10 -3.44
C LEU A 116 -9.57 -2.98 -3.56
N TYR A 117 -9.12 -2.35 -4.63
CA TYR A 117 -7.71 -2.19 -4.94
C TYR A 117 -7.40 -0.77 -5.37
N LEU A 118 -6.29 -0.24 -4.89
CA LEU A 118 -5.70 0.98 -5.40
C LEU A 118 -4.71 0.66 -6.50
N VAL A 119 -4.90 1.26 -7.66
CA VAL A 119 -3.92 1.27 -8.74
C VAL A 119 -3.42 2.70 -8.96
N PRO A 120 -2.12 2.97 -8.74
CA PRO A 120 -1.55 4.27 -9.01
C PRO A 120 -1.76 4.73 -10.45
N GLU A 121 -2.06 6.01 -10.63
CA GLU A 121 -2.20 6.59 -11.95
C GLU A 121 -0.83 6.75 -12.65
N THR A 122 -0.82 6.56 -13.97
CA THR A 122 0.39 6.65 -14.81
C THR A 122 0.66 8.02 -15.41
N THR A 123 -0.33 8.94 -15.39
CA THR A 123 -0.27 10.16 -16.22
C THR A 123 0.38 11.36 -15.53
N TYR A 124 0.70 11.28 -14.24
CA TYR A 124 1.36 12.34 -13.47
C TYR A 124 2.52 11.77 -12.65
N ASN A 125 3.74 12.01 -13.13
CA ASN A 125 4.98 11.55 -12.51
C ASN A 125 5.20 12.07 -11.06
N THR A 126 4.45 13.08 -10.63
CA THR A 126 4.50 13.60 -9.26
C THR A 126 4.07 12.56 -8.23
N ASP A 127 3.12 11.71 -8.59
CA ASP A 127 2.49 10.81 -7.65
C ASP A 127 3.33 9.56 -7.44
N GLN A 128 4.07 9.13 -8.47
CA GLN A 128 5.07 8.08 -8.33
C GLN A 128 6.14 8.45 -7.30
N THR A 129 6.64 9.69 -7.34
CA THR A 129 7.61 10.15 -6.34
C THR A 129 7.02 10.10 -4.93
N ALA A 130 5.73 10.43 -4.77
CA ALA A 130 5.06 10.33 -3.47
C ALA A 130 4.89 8.87 -3.03
N LEU A 131 4.44 7.99 -3.92
CA LEU A 131 4.22 6.57 -3.62
C LEU A 131 5.50 5.80 -3.27
N GLU A 132 6.65 6.26 -3.78
CA GLU A 132 7.97 5.65 -3.54
C GLU A 132 8.78 6.42 -2.47
N ALA A 133 8.27 7.55 -1.96
CA ALA A 133 9.04 8.42 -1.06
C ALA A 133 9.34 7.76 0.30
N ALA A 134 8.35 7.04 0.82
CA ALA A 134 8.40 6.42 2.12
C ALA A 134 7.28 5.36 2.24
N PRO A 135 7.35 4.48 3.25
CA PRO A 135 6.33 3.47 3.51
C PRO A 135 4.99 4.12 3.81
N ILE A 136 3.95 3.67 3.12
CA ILE A 136 2.61 4.24 3.21
C ILE A 136 1.86 3.60 4.37
N ARG A 137 1.69 4.34 5.46
CA ARG A 137 0.94 3.88 6.62
C ARG A 137 -0.55 3.85 6.34
N SER A 138 -1.08 4.92 5.76
CA SER A 138 -2.50 4.99 5.44
C SER A 138 -2.78 5.88 4.24
N LEU A 139 -3.97 5.71 3.68
CA LEU A 139 -4.49 6.45 2.55
C LEU A 139 -5.92 6.89 2.85
N THR A 140 -6.25 8.16 2.65
CA THR A 140 -7.63 8.67 2.75
C THR A 140 -8.12 9.14 1.40
N LEU A 141 -9.31 8.73 0.98
CA LEU A 141 -9.92 9.16 -0.29
C LEU A 141 -10.68 10.48 -0.09
N ASP A 142 -10.16 11.58 -0.62
CA ASP A 142 -10.65 12.92 -0.29
C ASP A 142 -11.77 13.41 -1.22
N SER A 143 -11.63 13.16 -2.53
CA SER A 143 -12.61 13.60 -3.53
C SER A 143 -12.54 12.78 -4.80
N VAL A 144 -13.66 12.72 -5.53
CA VAL A 144 -13.69 12.15 -6.88
C VAL A 144 -13.09 13.15 -7.87
N ALA A 145 -11.98 12.78 -8.50
CA ALA A 145 -11.29 13.57 -9.52
C ALA A 145 -11.89 13.37 -10.92
N GLY A 146 -12.43 12.19 -11.22
CA GLY A 146 -13.09 11.91 -12.49
C GLY A 146 -13.46 10.43 -12.68
N ALA A 147 -14.25 10.16 -13.72
CA ALA A 147 -14.53 8.80 -14.19
C ALA A 147 -13.56 8.45 -15.33
N THR A 148 -13.11 7.19 -15.37
CA THR A 148 -12.33 6.62 -16.45
C THR A 148 -12.99 5.34 -16.98
N SER A 149 -12.57 4.86 -18.14
CA SER A 149 -13.07 3.60 -18.74
C SER A 149 -11.99 2.52 -18.86
N ASN A 150 -10.71 2.89 -18.84
CA ASN A 150 -9.61 1.96 -19.06
C ASN A 150 -8.45 2.23 -18.10
N MET A 151 -7.73 1.17 -17.73
CA MET A 151 -6.38 1.27 -17.16
C MET A 151 -5.35 1.49 -18.27
N THR A 152 -4.30 2.28 -18.03
CA THR A 152 -3.21 2.45 -19.00
C THR A 152 -2.18 1.32 -18.87
N ALA A 153 -1.84 0.65 -19.98
CA ALA A 153 -0.97 -0.52 -19.98
C ALA A 153 0.53 -0.19 -19.85
N ASP A 154 0.94 1.06 -20.08
CA ASP A 154 2.34 1.51 -20.07
C ASP A 154 2.74 2.11 -18.71
N ARG A 155 2.47 1.39 -17.62
CA ARG A 155 2.83 1.81 -16.27
C ARG A 155 4.29 1.50 -15.94
N TYR A 156 4.98 2.43 -15.29
CA TYR A 156 6.21 2.11 -14.57
C TYR A 156 5.85 1.33 -13.30
N ALA A 157 6.46 0.15 -13.11
CA ALA A 157 6.33 -0.59 -11.86
C ALA A 157 6.80 0.30 -10.71
N ALA A 158 5.90 0.57 -9.76
CA ALA A 158 6.23 1.36 -8.59
C ALA A 158 6.92 0.41 -7.60
N THR A 159 8.15 0.72 -7.20
CA THR A 159 8.81 -0.07 -6.15
C THR A 159 8.43 0.55 -4.82
N TYR A 160 7.30 0.14 -4.25
CA TYR A 160 6.91 0.62 -2.93
C TYR A 160 7.94 0.19 -1.89
N VAL A 161 8.17 1.07 -0.93
CA VAL A 161 9.02 0.75 0.21
C VAL A 161 8.18 -0.08 1.20
N THR A 162 8.51 -1.37 1.34
CA THR A 162 8.00 -2.26 2.39
C THR A 162 8.97 -2.30 3.57
N GLY A 163 8.49 -2.74 4.72
CA GLY A 163 9.27 -2.84 5.95
C GLY A 163 9.17 -4.23 6.55
N VAL A 164 9.59 -4.34 7.81
CA VAL A 164 9.32 -5.50 8.65
C VAL A 164 8.32 -5.11 9.71
N GLU A 165 7.21 -5.84 9.80
CA GLU A 165 6.13 -5.50 10.74
C GLU A 165 5.95 -6.47 11.91
N GLY A 166 5.63 -5.89 13.06
CA GLY A 166 5.06 -6.59 14.19
C GLY A 166 3.58 -6.90 13.99
N THR A 167 2.94 -7.27 15.07
CA THR A 167 1.56 -7.69 15.18
C THR A 167 0.75 -6.64 15.96
N THR A 168 -0.49 -6.97 16.32
CA THR A 168 -1.31 -6.08 17.16
C THR A 168 -1.06 -6.27 18.67
N GLY A 169 0.01 -6.97 19.06
CA GLY A 169 0.32 -7.24 20.46
C GLY A 169 1.81 -7.16 20.70
N ASN A 170 2.23 -7.24 21.96
CA ASN A 170 3.64 -7.04 22.32
C ASN A 170 4.58 -7.98 21.56
N ASP A 171 5.45 -7.39 20.75
CA ASP A 171 6.39 -8.10 19.90
C ASP A 171 7.83 -8.04 20.41
N SER A 172 8.61 -9.05 19.97
CA SER A 172 10.04 -9.14 20.22
C SER A 172 10.72 -9.24 18.86
N MET A 173 10.95 -8.09 18.26
CA MET A 173 11.52 -7.93 16.92
C MET A 173 13.02 -7.70 17.06
N GLY A 174 13.82 -8.57 16.46
CA GLY A 174 15.27 -8.40 16.40
C GLY A 174 15.82 -9.03 15.13
N VAL A 175 17.13 -8.93 14.89
CA VAL A 175 17.79 -9.55 13.73
C VAL A 175 17.34 -11.00 13.55
N GLY A 176 16.77 -11.29 12.38
CA GLY A 176 16.21 -12.59 12.01
C GLY A 176 14.70 -12.73 12.23
N TYR A 177 14.03 -11.76 12.87
CA TYR A 177 12.58 -11.68 12.92
C TYR A 177 12.04 -11.55 11.50
N THR A 178 11.03 -12.34 11.15
CA THR A 178 10.39 -12.37 9.84
C THR A 178 8.89 -12.19 10.01
N ASP A 179 8.32 -11.25 9.29
CA ASP A 179 6.88 -10.98 9.34
C ASP A 179 6.06 -11.96 8.47
N ALA A 180 4.78 -11.65 8.28
CA ALA A 180 3.86 -12.48 7.52
C ALA A 180 4.16 -12.50 6.01
N ASP A 181 4.76 -11.42 5.49
CA ASP A 181 5.09 -11.24 4.08
C ASP A 181 6.47 -11.81 3.74
N GLY A 182 7.26 -12.14 4.76
CA GLY A 182 8.56 -12.78 4.64
C GLY A 182 9.71 -11.79 4.65
N ASP A 183 9.44 -10.51 4.91
CA ASP A 183 10.45 -9.49 5.12
C ASP A 183 11.10 -9.74 6.49
N GLN A 184 12.41 -9.51 6.56
CA GLN A 184 13.23 -9.93 7.70
C GLN A 184 14.11 -8.78 8.18
N ILE A 185 14.22 -8.62 9.50
CA ILE A 185 15.23 -7.73 10.09
C ILE A 185 16.60 -8.35 9.84
N THR A 186 17.48 -7.63 9.18
CA THR A 186 18.78 -8.11 8.75
C THR A 186 19.91 -7.46 9.55
N THR A 187 21.10 -7.37 8.94
CA THR A 187 22.22 -6.59 9.46
C THR A 187 22.60 -5.52 8.45
N GLY A 188 21.63 -5.10 7.63
CA GLY A 188 21.72 -3.99 6.69
C GLY A 188 20.76 -2.89 7.11
N ASP A 189 20.55 -1.91 6.24
CA ASP A 189 19.60 -0.84 6.52
C ASP A 189 18.17 -1.41 6.47
N ASP A 190 17.52 -1.49 7.63
CA ASP A 190 16.18 -2.06 7.77
C ASP A 190 15.14 -0.98 8.07
N LEU A 191 13.91 -1.25 7.67
CA LEU A 191 12.75 -0.45 8.05
C LEU A 191 11.84 -1.32 8.91
N ILE A 192 11.54 -0.89 10.13
CA ILE A 192 10.87 -1.73 11.13
C ILE A 192 9.68 -0.98 11.73
N TYR A 193 8.54 -1.67 11.83
CA TYR A 193 7.32 -1.16 12.46
C TYR A 193 6.84 -2.12 13.56
N GLY A 194 6.82 -1.68 14.83
CA GLY A 194 6.37 -2.49 15.97
C GLY A 194 4.87 -2.76 15.95
N GLY A 195 4.06 -1.72 15.72
CA GLY A 195 2.61 -1.84 15.59
C GLY A 195 1.88 -1.45 16.86
N ASP A 196 0.99 -2.31 17.36
CA ASP A 196 0.35 -2.11 18.67
C ASP A 196 1.04 -3.00 19.71
N GLY A 197 1.21 -2.48 20.92
CA GLY A 197 1.73 -3.27 22.03
C GLY A 197 2.91 -2.59 22.68
N ASN A 198 3.42 -3.21 23.74
CA ASN A 198 4.70 -2.79 24.30
C ASN A 198 5.79 -3.62 23.64
N ASP A 199 6.40 -3.08 22.60
CA ASP A 199 7.29 -3.83 21.73
C ASP A 199 8.73 -3.74 22.19
N THR A 200 9.51 -4.77 21.89
CA THR A 200 10.96 -4.77 22.04
C THR A 200 11.57 -4.93 20.65
N ILE A 201 12.21 -3.87 20.17
CA ILE A 201 12.73 -3.79 18.80
C ILE A 201 14.25 -3.62 18.83
N ASP A 202 14.98 -4.41 18.04
CA ASP A 202 16.42 -4.31 17.81
C ASP A 202 16.72 -4.35 16.31
N GLY A 203 17.11 -3.20 15.73
CA GLY A 203 17.47 -3.08 14.31
C GLY A 203 18.76 -3.80 13.95
N GLY A 204 19.65 -4.02 14.92
CA GLY A 204 20.90 -4.73 14.70
C GLY A 204 22.01 -3.82 14.19
N ALA A 205 22.36 -3.92 12.91
CA ALA A 205 23.43 -3.12 12.32
C ALA A 205 22.96 -2.61 10.98
N GLY A 206 23.30 -1.38 10.62
CA GLY A 206 22.66 -0.71 9.49
C GLY A 206 22.31 0.71 9.86
N ASN A 207 21.79 1.49 8.92
CA ASN A 207 21.12 2.75 9.21
C ASN A 207 19.63 2.47 9.20
N ASP A 208 19.10 2.10 10.37
CA ASP A 208 17.75 1.56 10.48
C ASP A 208 16.73 2.66 10.67
N SER A 209 15.52 2.47 10.13
CA SER A 209 14.36 3.32 10.38
C SER A 209 13.34 2.54 11.20
N ILE A 210 13.25 2.86 12.49
CA ILE A 210 12.45 2.08 13.44
C ILE A 210 11.29 2.92 13.99
N PHE A 211 10.08 2.39 13.87
CA PHE A 211 8.85 2.96 14.38
C PHE A 211 8.25 2.01 15.41
N GLY A 212 8.17 2.41 16.68
CA GLY A 212 7.57 1.60 17.77
C GLY A 212 6.08 1.38 17.53
N GLY A 213 5.33 2.47 17.42
CA GLY A 213 3.90 2.43 17.15
C GLY A 213 3.10 2.92 18.34
N ASP A 214 2.12 2.16 18.79
CA ASP A 214 1.27 2.50 19.93
C ASP A 214 1.58 1.55 21.11
N GLY A 215 1.91 2.10 22.26
CA GLY A 215 2.29 1.37 23.48
C GLY A 215 3.62 1.88 24.05
N ASN A 216 4.14 1.22 25.07
CA ASN A 216 5.40 1.61 25.71
C ASN A 216 6.54 0.76 25.15
N ASP A 217 7.26 1.29 24.18
CA ASP A 217 8.22 0.51 23.42
C ASP A 217 9.65 0.60 23.96
N SER A 218 10.42 -0.46 23.74
CA SER A 218 11.85 -0.52 24.00
C SER A 218 12.60 -0.73 22.68
N ILE A 219 13.16 0.35 22.15
CA ILE A 219 13.74 0.38 20.80
C ILE A 219 15.27 0.52 20.90
N THR A 220 15.98 -0.41 20.28
CA THR A 220 17.42 -0.38 20.09
C THR A 220 17.71 -0.24 18.60
N GLY A 221 18.35 0.87 18.20
CA GLY A 221 18.78 1.06 16.80
C GLY A 221 19.90 0.08 16.43
N GLY A 222 20.86 -0.06 17.35
CA GLY A 222 22.03 -0.89 17.13
C GLY A 222 23.18 -0.09 16.55
N ALA A 223 23.94 -0.65 15.62
CA ALA A 223 25.14 -0.03 15.06
C ALA A 223 24.87 0.65 13.72
N GLY A 224 24.95 1.97 13.70
CA GLY A 224 24.92 2.80 12.50
C GLY A 224 24.23 4.14 12.79
N ASN A 225 23.71 4.82 11.76
CA ASN A 225 22.96 6.05 11.96
C ASN A 225 21.46 5.76 11.85
N ASP A 226 20.84 5.46 12.99
CA ASP A 226 19.44 5.04 13.03
C ASP A 226 18.49 6.21 13.19
N SER A 227 17.26 6.05 12.70
CA SER A 227 16.14 6.96 12.89
C SER A 227 15.07 6.25 13.71
N LEU A 228 14.96 6.60 14.99
CA LEU A 228 14.05 5.94 15.93
C LEU A 228 12.86 6.85 16.28
N VAL A 229 11.64 6.32 16.12
CA VAL A 229 10.39 7.00 16.46
C VAL A 229 9.55 6.06 17.33
N GLY A 230 9.33 6.40 18.59
CA GLY A 230 8.58 5.53 19.53
C GLY A 230 7.09 5.52 19.23
N GLY A 231 6.51 6.69 19.00
CA GLY A 231 5.10 6.80 18.64
C GLY A 231 4.27 7.22 19.85
N ALA A 232 3.20 6.50 20.16
CA ALA A 232 2.29 6.84 21.25
C ALA A 232 2.53 5.99 22.50
N GLY A 233 3.11 6.58 23.54
CA GLY A 233 3.30 5.94 24.83
C GLY A 233 4.55 6.46 25.52
N ASP A 234 4.97 5.78 26.59
CA ASP A 234 6.22 6.08 27.27
C ASP A 234 7.33 5.15 26.74
N ASP A 235 8.08 5.65 25.76
CA ASP A 235 9.08 4.87 25.02
C ASP A 235 10.50 5.00 25.58
N TYR A 236 11.30 3.95 25.40
CA TYR A 236 12.70 3.90 25.75
C TYR A 236 13.56 3.63 24.51
N PHE A 237 14.49 4.55 24.21
CA PHE A 237 15.45 4.40 23.13
C PHE A 237 16.85 4.08 23.67
N ASN A 238 17.50 3.10 23.04
CA ASN A 238 18.89 2.76 23.27
C ASN A 238 19.65 2.78 21.94
N GLU A 239 20.37 3.85 21.67
CA GLU A 239 21.37 3.85 20.59
C GLU A 239 22.63 3.17 21.13
N ALA A 240 22.94 1.98 20.62
CA ALA A 240 24.20 1.32 20.95
C ALA A 240 25.32 2.04 20.19
N GLU A 241 25.82 3.13 20.75
CA GLU A 241 26.74 4.04 20.05
C GLU A 241 27.91 3.32 19.36
N GLY A 242 28.05 3.60 18.07
CA GLY A 242 29.23 3.29 17.28
C GLY A 242 30.48 3.98 17.84
N GLY A 243 31.59 3.22 17.86
CA GLY A 243 32.94 3.75 18.03
C GLY A 243 33.58 4.12 16.71
#